data_AF-A0A800A8P5-F1
#
_entry.id   AF-A0A800A8P5-F1
#
_cell.length_a   1.000
_cell.length_b   1.000
_cell.length_c   1.000
_cell.angle_alpha   90.00
_cell.angle_beta   90.00
_cell.angle_gamma   90.00
#
_symmetry.space_group_name_H-M   'P 1'
#
loop_
_entity.id
_entity.type
_entity.pdbx_description
1 polymer ?
#
loop_
_entity_poly.entity_id
_entity_poly.type
_entity_poly.pdbx_seq_one_letter_code
_entity_poly.pdbx_strand_id
1 'polypeptide(L)'
;QGAVRWHRSRLRGWFITNMVLTALACMTTRRLLGPLLPLVLRDIPREVARDLVEHNFMSSTTSLWSVLYRHDPAEDLQSLPAHVPVLFIHGDEDATAPIEAVRRLAMNRPGSRLVELAGVDHHPWLRSPGECADAMAVWVASVEGLRWDYAE
;
A
#
# COMPACT_ATOMS: atom_id res chain seq x y z
N GLN A 1 13.56 1.95 4.26
CA GLN A 1 13.63 1.31 5.60
C GLN A 1 12.34 0.51 5.78
N GLY A 2 12.39 -0.83 5.85
CA GLY A 2 11.19 -1.69 5.80
C GLY A 2 10.20 -1.58 6.97
N ALA A 3 8.95 -1.95 6.71
CA ALA A 3 7.81 -1.79 7.62
C ALA A 3 7.94 -2.59 8.94
N VAL A 4 8.74 -3.67 8.98
CA VAL A 4 9.03 -4.42 10.23
C VAL A 4 9.58 -3.52 11.33
N ARG A 5 10.50 -2.61 11.01
CA ARG A 5 11.14 -1.76 12.03
C ARG A 5 10.16 -0.74 12.58
N TRP A 6 9.23 -0.25 11.74
CA TRP A 6 8.14 0.65 12.13
C TRP A 6 7.06 -0.06 12.95
N HIS A 7 6.65 -1.27 12.57
CA HIS A 7 5.66 -2.03 13.34
C HIS A 7 6.20 -2.51 14.68
N ARG A 8 7.47 -2.93 14.76
CA ARG A 8 8.08 -3.41 16.01
C ARG A 8 8.18 -2.35 17.12
N SER A 9 8.14 -1.06 16.78
CA SER A 9 8.13 0.01 17.79
C SER A 9 6.75 0.26 18.42
N ARG A 10 5.69 -0.44 17.97
CA ARG A 10 4.30 -0.27 18.43
C ARG A 10 3.77 -1.58 19.04
N LEU A 11 3.05 -1.52 20.17
CA LEU A 11 2.46 -2.70 20.87
C LEU A 11 1.62 -3.61 19.95
N ARG A 12 0.89 -3.04 18.99
CA ARG A 12 0.11 -3.78 17.97
C ARG A 12 0.99 -4.61 17.02
N GLY A 13 2.23 -4.19 16.78
CA GLY A 13 3.17 -4.92 15.91
C GLY A 13 3.63 -6.26 16.50
N TRP A 14 3.77 -6.36 17.83
CA TRP A 14 4.11 -7.63 18.49
C TRP A 14 3.03 -8.71 18.27
N PHE A 15 1.75 -8.32 18.41
CA PHE A 15 0.61 -9.20 18.15
C PHE A 15 0.59 -9.73 16.72
N ILE A 16 0.81 -8.86 15.72
CA ILE A 16 0.77 -9.26 14.31
C ILE A 16 2.01 -10.11 13.92
N THR A 17 3.14 -9.92 14.59
CA THR A 17 4.34 -10.76 14.41
C THR A 17 4.22 -12.16 15.05
N ASN A 18 3.22 -12.40 15.90
CA ASN A 18 2.99 -13.70 16.52
C ASN A 18 2.10 -14.57 15.63
N MET A 19 2.71 -15.52 14.92
CA MET A 19 2.04 -16.36 13.92
C MET A 19 0.85 -17.16 14.49
N VAL A 20 0.90 -17.60 15.75
CA VAL A 20 -0.20 -18.35 16.38
C VAL A 20 -1.41 -17.43 16.63
N LEU A 21 -1.16 -16.21 17.11
CA LEU A 21 -2.21 -15.21 17.32
C LEU A 21 -2.83 -14.77 15.99
N THR A 22 -2.02 -14.59 14.94
CA THR A 22 -2.52 -14.29 13.59
C THR A 22 -3.39 -15.42 13.04
N ALA A 23 -3.00 -16.70 13.23
CA ALA A 23 -3.82 -17.84 12.80
C ALA A 23 -5.20 -17.86 13.49
N LEU A 24 -5.22 -17.68 14.81
CA LEU A 24 -6.45 -17.65 15.59
C LEU A 24 -7.32 -16.43 15.22
N ALA A 25 -6.71 -15.27 14.99
CA ALA A 25 -7.41 -14.09 14.51
C ALA A 25 -8.07 -14.34 13.14
N CYS A 26 -7.34 -14.86 12.15
CA CYS A 26 -7.91 -15.14 10.82
C CYS A 26 -9.04 -16.19 10.88
N MET A 27 -8.91 -17.24 11.70
CA MET A 27 -9.97 -18.24 11.85
C MET A 27 -11.23 -17.68 12.51
N THR A 28 -11.06 -16.85 13.55
CA THR A 28 -12.17 -16.25 14.31
C THR A 28 -12.86 -15.14 13.52
N THR A 29 -12.11 -14.25 12.87
CA THR A 29 -12.67 -13.15 12.07
C THR A 29 -13.47 -13.68 10.88
N ARG A 30 -12.94 -14.68 10.17
CA ARG A 30 -13.62 -15.31 9.03
C ARG A 30 -14.93 -15.97 9.40
N ARG A 31 -15.00 -16.65 10.55
CA ARG A 31 -16.19 -17.42 10.95
C ARG A 31 -17.23 -16.62 11.73
N LEU A 32 -16.79 -15.61 12.50
CA LEU A 32 -17.68 -14.90 13.42
C LEU A 32 -17.92 -13.44 13.03
N LEU A 33 -16.93 -12.78 12.42
CA LEU A 33 -16.97 -11.33 12.18
C LEU A 33 -17.27 -10.96 10.72
N GLY A 34 -17.23 -11.89 9.77
CA GLY A 34 -17.52 -11.58 8.36
C GLY A 34 -18.86 -10.88 8.10
N PRO A 35 -19.99 -11.30 8.72
CA PRO A 35 -21.26 -10.58 8.60
C PRO A 35 -21.30 -9.25 9.37
N LEU A 36 -20.45 -9.09 10.40
CA LEU A 36 -20.44 -7.93 11.31
C LEU A 36 -19.45 -6.85 10.87
N LEU A 37 -18.43 -7.19 10.08
CA LEU A 37 -17.38 -6.27 9.64
C LEU A 37 -17.89 -5.03 8.90
N PRO A 38 -18.86 -5.15 7.97
CA PRO A 38 -19.41 -3.99 7.26
C PRO A 38 -20.19 -3.03 8.17
N LEU A 39 -20.61 -3.48 9.35
CA LEU A 39 -21.29 -2.65 10.35
C LEU A 39 -20.30 -1.86 11.21
N VAL A 40 -19.08 -2.37 11.36
CA VAL A 40 -17.98 -1.75 12.11
C VAL A 40 -17.17 -0.81 11.21
N LEU A 41 -16.84 -1.23 9.99
CA LEU A 41 -16.10 -0.44 8.99
C LEU A 41 -17.08 0.28 8.05
N ARG A 42 -17.84 1.23 8.59
CA ARG A 42 -18.87 1.95 7.81
C ARG A 42 -18.30 2.85 6.72
N ASP A 43 -17.04 3.27 6.88
CA ASP A 43 -16.36 4.17 5.95
C ASP A 43 -15.73 3.43 4.76
N ILE A 44 -15.94 2.12 4.65
CA ILE A 44 -15.44 1.26 3.59
C ILE A 44 -16.63 0.54 2.92
N PRO A 45 -16.67 0.44 1.57
CA PRO A 45 -17.72 -0.31 0.88
C PRO A 45 -17.83 -1.74 1.39
N ARG A 46 -19.05 -2.28 1.43
CA ARG A 46 -19.33 -3.59 2.03
C ARG A 46 -18.55 -4.71 1.36
N GLU A 47 -18.35 -4.60 0.05
CA GLU A 47 -17.62 -5.55 -0.77
C GLU A 47 -16.14 -5.60 -0.34
N VAL A 48 -15.51 -4.43 -0.18
CA VAL A 48 -14.12 -4.29 0.27
C VAL A 48 -13.98 -4.74 1.72
N ALA A 49 -14.93 -4.36 2.59
CA ALA A 49 -14.93 -4.77 3.99
C ALA A 49 -15.09 -6.29 4.15
N ARG A 50 -15.86 -6.95 3.28
CA ARG A 50 -16.02 -8.41 3.30
C ARG A 50 -14.75 -9.12 2.81
N ASP A 51 -14.06 -8.56 1.82
CA ASP A 51 -12.81 -9.13 1.31
C ASP A 51 -11.71 -9.19 2.39
N LEU A 52 -11.71 -8.23 3.32
CA LEU A 52 -10.80 -8.21 4.47
C LEU A 52 -10.90 -9.44 5.39
N VAL A 53 -11.91 -10.31 5.28
CA VAL A 53 -11.99 -11.55 6.08
C VAL A 53 -11.88 -12.82 5.25
N GLU A 54 -11.76 -12.70 3.92
CA GLU A 54 -11.60 -13.87 3.05
C GLU A 54 -10.16 -14.39 3.02
N HIS A 55 -9.19 -13.58 3.49
CA HIS A 55 -7.81 -14.04 3.67
C HIS A 55 -7.75 -15.22 4.65
N ASN A 56 -6.94 -16.22 4.32
CA ASN A 56 -6.64 -17.33 5.22
C ASN A 56 -5.27 -17.11 5.88
N PHE A 57 -4.96 -17.91 6.91
CA PHE A 57 -3.70 -17.80 7.63
C PHE A 57 -2.46 -17.88 6.71
N MET A 58 -2.49 -18.78 5.72
CA MET A 58 -1.38 -18.94 4.78
C MET A 58 -1.19 -17.69 3.92
N SER A 59 -2.26 -17.15 3.33
CA SER A 59 -2.22 -15.90 2.56
C SER A 59 -1.81 -14.71 3.41
N SER A 60 -2.31 -14.63 4.64
CA SER A 60 -1.94 -13.54 5.56
C SER A 60 -0.48 -13.62 5.93
N THR A 61 0.05 -14.80 6.24
CA THR A 61 1.44 -14.95 6.67
C THR A 61 2.43 -14.94 5.52
N THR A 62 2.04 -15.22 4.28
CA THR A 62 2.94 -15.10 3.13
C THR A 62 2.89 -13.71 2.51
N SER A 63 1.70 -13.17 2.24
CA SER A 63 1.55 -11.84 1.61
C SER A 63 1.91 -10.72 2.59
N LEU A 64 1.36 -10.69 3.80
CA LEU A 64 1.69 -9.63 4.78
C LEU A 64 3.17 -9.67 5.16
N TRP A 65 3.71 -10.88 5.39
CA TRP A 65 5.10 -11.00 5.84
C TRP A 65 6.10 -10.69 4.73
N SER A 66 5.94 -11.30 3.56
CA SER A 66 6.91 -11.17 2.48
C SER A 66 6.76 -9.87 1.71
N VAL A 67 5.52 -9.39 1.49
CA VAL A 67 5.23 -8.24 0.62
C VAL A 67 5.10 -6.93 1.39
N LEU A 68 4.55 -6.94 2.61
CA LEU A 68 4.34 -5.70 3.36
C LEU A 68 5.41 -5.45 4.41
N TYR A 69 5.84 -6.51 5.11
CA TYR A 69 6.77 -6.36 6.23
C TYR A 69 8.24 -6.45 5.80
N ARG A 70 8.60 -7.51 5.09
CA ARG A 70 9.99 -7.77 4.71
C ARG A 70 10.44 -6.96 3.50
N HIS A 71 9.49 -6.47 2.71
CA HIS A 71 9.76 -5.72 1.51
C HIS A 71 9.98 -4.23 1.82
N ASP A 72 10.93 -3.63 1.11
CA ASP A 72 11.21 -2.20 1.17
C ASP A 72 11.07 -1.64 -0.25
N PRO A 73 10.00 -0.89 -0.57
CA PRO A 73 9.78 -0.39 -1.94
C PRO A 73 10.88 0.58 -2.41
N ALA A 74 11.71 1.07 -1.49
CA ALA A 74 12.91 1.83 -1.84
C ALA A 74 13.97 0.98 -2.56
N GLU A 75 14.09 -0.32 -2.25
CA GLU A 75 15.03 -1.23 -2.91
C GLU A 75 14.59 -1.52 -4.34
N ASP A 76 13.29 -1.76 -4.55
CA ASP A 76 12.70 -1.91 -5.89
C ASP A 76 12.93 -0.67 -6.75
N LEU A 77 12.68 0.52 -6.19
CA LEU A 77 12.90 1.79 -6.88
C LEU A 77 14.36 1.99 -7.30
N GLN A 78 15.31 1.50 -6.49
CA GLN A 78 16.74 1.55 -6.80
C GLN A 78 17.13 0.54 -7.89
N SER A 79 16.44 -0.59 -7.97
CA SER A 79 16.66 -1.60 -9.01
C SER A 79 16.14 -1.17 -10.39
N LEU A 80 15.15 -0.27 -10.43
CA LEU A 80 14.59 0.25 -11.68
C LEU A 80 15.63 1.10 -12.43
N PRO A 81 15.84 0.87 -13.73
CA PRO A 81 16.74 1.69 -14.55
C PRO A 81 16.43 3.17 -14.40
N ALA A 82 17.45 4.02 -14.26
CA ALA A 82 17.26 5.44 -13.93
C ALA A 82 16.41 6.23 -14.95
N HIS A 83 16.32 5.74 -16.19
CA HIS A 83 15.53 6.36 -17.25
C HIS A 83 14.03 6.02 -17.18
N VAL A 84 13.62 5.03 -16.38
CA VAL A 84 12.21 4.67 -16.21
C VAL A 84 11.54 5.72 -15.32
N PRO A 85 10.62 6.54 -15.84
CA PRO A 85 9.98 7.58 -15.04
C PRO A 85 9.01 6.93 -14.05
N VAL A 86 8.88 7.48 -12.83
CA VAL A 86 8.03 6.92 -11.77
C VAL A 86 7.04 7.96 -11.24
N LEU A 87 5.76 7.61 -11.22
CA LEU A 87 4.72 8.37 -10.55
C LEU A 87 4.44 7.78 -9.17
N PHE A 88 4.48 8.63 -8.15
CA PHE A 88 3.99 8.33 -6.81
C PHE A 88 2.64 9.05 -6.60
N ILE A 89 1.65 8.33 -6.08
CA ILE A 89 0.36 8.89 -5.67
C ILE A 89 0.14 8.51 -4.21
N HIS A 90 -0.02 9.48 -3.32
CA HIS A 90 -0.08 9.22 -1.88
C HIS A 90 -1.00 10.21 -1.16
N GLY A 91 -1.73 9.76 -0.14
CA GLY A 91 -2.54 10.63 0.72
C GLY A 91 -1.68 11.30 1.81
N ASP A 92 -1.87 12.58 2.06
CA ASP A 92 -1.05 13.32 3.04
C ASP A 92 -1.39 13.02 4.51
N GLU A 93 -2.52 12.36 4.77
CA GLU A 93 -2.96 11.93 6.11
C GLU A 93 -2.77 10.41 6.35
N ASP A 94 -1.92 9.74 5.55
CA ASP A 94 -1.63 8.32 5.71
C ASP A 94 -0.87 8.01 7.03
N ALA A 95 -1.63 7.56 8.04
CA ALA A 95 -1.09 7.14 9.32
C ALA A 95 -0.48 5.71 9.32
N THR A 96 -0.69 4.93 8.25
CA THR A 96 -0.19 3.56 8.10
C THR A 96 1.20 3.56 7.46
N ALA A 97 1.37 4.35 6.39
CA ALA A 97 2.63 4.57 5.70
C ALA A 97 2.87 6.09 5.55
N PRO A 98 3.55 6.74 6.52
CA PRO A 98 3.74 8.18 6.52
C PRO A 98 4.38 8.71 5.23
N ILE A 99 3.79 9.77 4.69
CA ILE A 99 4.12 10.35 3.37
C ILE A 99 5.57 10.83 3.24
N GLU A 100 6.26 11.13 4.35
CA GLU A 100 7.65 11.58 4.34
C GLU A 100 8.59 10.56 3.69
N ALA A 101 8.28 9.26 3.78
CA ALA A 101 9.05 8.23 3.09
C ALA A 101 8.97 8.39 1.58
N VAL A 102 7.77 8.62 1.04
CA VAL A 102 7.53 8.79 -0.39
C VAL A 102 8.10 10.11 -0.90
N ARG A 103 7.94 11.22 -0.15
CA ARG A 103 8.57 12.52 -0.47
C ARG A 103 10.08 12.38 -0.69
N ARG A 104 10.77 11.67 0.21
CA ARG A 104 12.22 11.42 0.06
C ARG A 104 12.56 10.59 -1.16
N LEU A 105 11.78 9.56 -1.47
CA LEU A 105 12.00 8.72 -2.65
C LEU A 105 11.83 9.53 -3.94
N ALA A 106 10.76 10.32 -4.04
CA ALA A 106 10.49 11.15 -5.20
C ALA A 106 11.56 12.23 -5.42
N MET A 107 12.06 12.88 -4.37
CA MET A 107 13.13 13.88 -4.48
C MET A 107 14.46 13.30 -4.95
N ASN A 108 14.76 12.04 -4.60
CA ASN A 108 16.05 11.43 -4.86
C ASN A 108 16.15 10.71 -6.21
N ARG A 109 15.07 10.64 -6.99
CA ARG A 109 15.04 9.94 -8.28
C ARG A 109 14.66 10.90 -9.42
N PRO A 110 15.60 11.21 -10.34
CA PRO A 110 15.32 12.01 -11.53
C PRO A 110 14.16 11.43 -12.34
N GLY A 111 13.34 12.31 -12.94
CA GLY A 111 12.18 11.89 -13.73
C GLY A 111 11.03 11.30 -12.90
N SER A 112 11.08 11.40 -11.57
CA SER A 112 9.95 11.01 -10.72
C SER A 112 9.04 12.19 -10.41
N ARG A 113 7.75 11.91 -10.22
CA ARG A 113 6.74 12.88 -9.79
C ARG A 113 5.96 12.33 -8.60
N LEU A 114 5.68 13.17 -7.62
CA LEU A 114 4.77 12.88 -6.51
C LEU A 114 3.50 13.70 -6.65
N VAL A 115 2.35 13.02 -6.56
CA VAL A 115 1.03 13.61 -6.40
C VAL A 115 0.57 13.33 -4.97
N GLU A 116 0.43 14.40 -4.19
CA GLU A 116 -0.09 14.34 -2.82
C GLU A 116 -1.57 14.69 -2.83
N LEU A 117 -2.40 13.80 -2.31
CA LEU A 117 -3.85 14.00 -2.22
C LEU A 117 -4.18 14.55 -0.83
N ALA A 118 -4.76 15.75 -0.79
CA ALA A 118 -5.01 16.49 0.44
C ALA A 118 -6.18 15.88 1.24
N GLY A 119 -5.97 15.66 2.54
CA GLY A 119 -6.96 15.06 3.44
C GLY A 119 -7.24 13.58 3.17
N VAL A 120 -6.34 12.89 2.46
CA VAL A 120 -6.54 11.49 2.06
C VAL A 120 -5.72 10.56 2.93
N ASP A 121 -6.37 9.50 3.40
CA ASP A 121 -5.77 8.45 4.23
C ASP A 121 -4.94 7.46 3.39
N HIS A 122 -4.63 6.29 3.97
CA HIS A 122 -3.90 5.20 3.31
C HIS A 122 -4.61 4.63 2.05
N HIS A 123 -5.85 5.02 1.78
CA HIS A 123 -6.68 4.44 0.73
C HIS A 123 -7.01 5.45 -0.39
N PRO A 124 -6.02 6.01 -1.09
CA PRO A 124 -6.26 7.04 -2.11
C PRO A 124 -7.19 6.56 -3.24
N TRP A 125 -7.05 5.29 -3.63
CA TRP A 125 -7.89 4.63 -4.63
C TRP A 125 -9.37 4.51 -4.23
N LEU A 126 -9.67 4.59 -2.94
CA LEU A 126 -11.01 4.52 -2.40
C LEU A 126 -11.60 5.91 -2.14
N ARG A 127 -10.78 6.83 -1.63
CA ARG A 127 -11.20 8.19 -1.24
C ARG A 127 -11.32 9.13 -2.44
N SER A 128 -10.35 9.08 -3.34
CA SER A 128 -10.25 9.97 -4.49
C SER A 128 -9.93 9.21 -5.79
N PRO A 129 -10.75 8.21 -6.20
CA PRO A 129 -10.47 7.42 -7.40
C PRO A 129 -10.35 8.26 -8.68
N GLY A 130 -11.13 9.34 -8.78
CA GLY A 130 -11.06 10.26 -9.92
C GLY A 130 -9.71 10.98 -10.00
N GLU A 131 -9.25 11.57 -8.89
CA GLU A 131 -7.94 12.25 -8.84
C GLU A 131 -6.79 11.28 -9.12
N CYS A 132 -6.88 10.05 -8.61
CA CYS A 132 -5.92 8.98 -8.94
C CYS A 132 -5.90 8.69 -10.45
N ALA A 133 -7.08 8.52 -11.07
CA ALA A 133 -7.20 8.23 -12.49
C ALA A 133 -6.67 9.38 -13.36
N ASP A 134 -7.01 10.62 -13.00
CA ASP A 134 -6.54 11.82 -13.69
C ASP A 134 -5.01 11.97 -13.58
N ALA A 135 -4.45 11.74 -12.39
CA ALA A 135 -3.01 11.76 -12.19
C ALA A 135 -2.29 10.72 -13.06
N MET A 136 -2.84 9.51 -13.17
CA MET A 136 -2.30 8.47 -14.05
C MET A 136 -2.42 8.85 -15.53
N ALA A 137 -3.57 9.38 -15.97
CA ALA A 137 -3.79 9.77 -17.35
C ALA A 137 -2.84 10.91 -17.78
N VAL A 138 -2.72 11.96 -16.96
CA VAL A 138 -1.78 13.06 -17.17
C VAL A 138 -0.34 12.55 -17.22
N TRP A 139 0.00 11.61 -16.34
CA TRP A 139 1.33 11.03 -16.30
C TRP A 139 1.65 10.24 -17.56
N VAL A 140 0.78 9.30 -17.96
CA VAL A 140 0.94 8.48 -19.16
C VAL A 140 1.13 9.38 -20.39
N ALA A 141 0.26 10.37 -20.58
CA ALA A 141 0.40 11.33 -21.69
C ALA A 141 1.73 12.10 -21.65
N SER A 142 2.29 12.36 -20.47
CA SER A 142 3.59 13.04 -20.33
C SER A 142 4.80 12.15 -20.62
N VAL A 143 4.65 10.82 -20.53
CA VAL A 143 5.74 9.84 -20.74
C VAL A 143 5.62 9.07 -22.05
N GLU A 144 4.50 9.14 -22.77
CA GLU A 144 4.30 8.52 -24.10
C GLU A 144 5.30 9.02 -25.17
N GLY A 145 5.99 10.14 -24.93
CA GLY A 145 7.12 10.60 -25.76
C GLY A 145 8.44 9.85 -25.50
N LEU A 146 8.53 9.03 -24.45
CA LEU A 146 9.70 8.20 -24.13
C LEU A 146 9.54 6.86 -24.84
N ARG A 147 10.28 6.65 -25.94
CA ARG A 147 10.36 5.35 -26.61
C ARG A 147 10.78 4.27 -25.61
N TRP A 148 9.95 3.24 -25.48
CA TRP A 148 10.29 2.02 -24.77
C TRP A 148 11.09 1.12 -25.70
N ASP A 149 12.42 1.27 -25.70
CA ASP A 149 13.29 0.28 -26.35
C ASP A 149 13.25 -0.99 -25.48
N TYR A 150 12.33 -1.89 -25.81
CA TYR A 150 12.38 -3.26 -25.31
C TYR A 150 13.65 -3.90 -25.87
N ALA A 151 14.68 -4.04 -25.04
CA ALA A 151 15.81 -4.89 -25.34
C ALA A 151 15.31 -6.35 -25.32
N GLU A 152 15.36 -7.01 -26.48
CA GLU A 152 15.19 -8.46 -26.62
C GLU A 152 16.27 -9.26 -25.88
#